data_AF-A0A7W0QB21-F1
#
_entry.id   AF-A0A7W0QB21-F1
#
_cell.length_a   1.000
_cell.length_b   1.000
_cell.length_c   1.000
_cell.angle_alpha   90.00
_cell.angle_beta   90.00
_cell.angle_gamma   90.00
#
_symmetry.space_group_name_H-M   'P 1'
#
loop_
_entity.id
_entity.type
_entity.pdbx_description
1 polymer ?
#
loop_
_entity_poly.entity_id
_entity_poly.type
_entity_poly.pdbx_seq_one_letter_code
_entity_poly.pdbx_strand_id
1 'polypeptide(L)'
;MPTRNISLTQQQDEFVEKIVESGEYQNASEAIRDALRALQKRRREDALRLKALRAMIGEGVAALDRGDYVEVEDSELDGFMRSLTPARRKRPR
;
A
#
# COMPACT_ATOMS: atom_id res chain seq x y z
N MET A 1 28.85 -11.90 -0.86
CA MET A 1 27.49 -11.80 -0.24
C MET A 1 27.09 -13.18 0.26
N PRO A 2 26.35 -13.31 1.37
CA PRO A 2 25.84 -14.60 1.82
C PRO A 2 24.89 -15.18 0.76
N THR A 3 25.00 -16.47 0.50
CA THR A 3 24.14 -17.22 -0.44
C THR A 3 23.11 -18.02 0.32
N ARG A 4 21.93 -18.21 -0.29
CA ARG A 4 20.88 -19.11 0.18
C ARG A 4 20.33 -19.88 -1.02
N ASN A 5 20.11 -21.17 -0.84
CA ASN A 5 19.41 -21.99 -1.82
C ASN A 5 17.89 -21.76 -1.67
N ILE A 6 17.22 -21.52 -2.77
CA ILE A 6 15.78 -21.25 -2.84
C ILE A 6 15.21 -22.16 -3.92
N SER A 7 14.18 -22.92 -3.58
CA SER A 7 13.43 -23.68 -4.58
C SER A 7 12.38 -22.77 -5.22
N LEU A 8 12.40 -22.68 -6.54
CA LEU A 8 11.40 -21.97 -7.32
C LEU A 8 10.35 -22.95 -7.84
N THR A 9 9.12 -22.47 -8.00
CA THR A 9 8.15 -23.20 -8.84
C THR A 9 8.57 -23.08 -10.30
N GLN A 10 8.12 -24.00 -11.16
CA GLN A 10 8.42 -23.95 -12.59
C GLN A 10 8.07 -22.58 -13.21
N GLN A 11 6.89 -22.04 -12.90
CA GLN A 11 6.46 -20.74 -13.40
C GLN A 11 7.37 -19.58 -12.93
N GLN A 12 7.94 -19.66 -11.73
CA GLN A 12 8.86 -18.63 -11.22
C GLN A 12 10.21 -18.71 -11.91
N ASP A 13 10.69 -19.93 -12.17
CA ASP A 13 11.94 -20.19 -12.89
C ASP A 13 11.86 -19.66 -14.33
N GLU A 14 10.82 -20.05 -15.07
CA GLU A 14 10.56 -19.57 -16.44
C GLU A 14 10.47 -18.03 -16.51
N PHE A 15 9.87 -17.40 -15.49
CA PHE A 15 9.82 -15.94 -15.41
C PHE A 15 11.21 -15.34 -15.21
N VAL A 16 12.02 -15.90 -14.31
CA VAL A 16 13.38 -15.43 -14.04
C VAL A 16 14.29 -15.64 -15.25
N GLU A 17 14.19 -16.76 -15.95
CA GLU A 17 14.90 -17.00 -17.20
C GLU A 17 14.55 -15.92 -18.22
N LYS A 18 13.25 -15.69 -18.47
CA LYS A 18 12.79 -14.70 -19.46
C LYS A 18 13.34 -13.29 -19.24
N ILE A 19 13.37 -12.81 -17.99
CA ILE A 19 13.87 -11.46 -17.67
C ILE A 19 15.40 -11.36 -17.71
N VAL A 20 16.11 -12.47 -17.56
CA VAL A 20 17.57 -12.52 -17.75
C VAL A 20 17.90 -12.58 -19.24
N GLU A 21 17.21 -13.42 -20.00
CA GLU A 21 17.36 -13.53 -21.46
C GLU A 21 17.01 -12.23 -22.19
N SER A 22 16.03 -11.47 -21.70
CA SER A 22 15.70 -10.14 -22.24
C SER A 22 16.79 -9.09 -21.99
N GLY A 23 17.76 -9.38 -21.12
CA GLY A 23 18.81 -8.46 -20.70
C GLY A 23 18.37 -7.44 -19.66
N GLU A 24 17.15 -7.54 -19.11
CA GLU A 24 16.69 -6.67 -18.00
C GLU A 24 17.56 -6.86 -16.76
N TYR A 25 18.04 -8.08 -16.52
CA TYR A 25 18.99 -8.41 -15.46
C TYR A 25 20.15 -9.26 -15.99
N GLN A 26 21.34 -9.09 -15.41
CA GLN A 26 22.52 -9.87 -15.82
C GLN A 26 22.48 -11.32 -15.35
N ASN A 27 21.75 -11.60 -14.25
CA ASN A 27 21.58 -12.95 -13.70
C ASN A 27 20.39 -13.03 -12.74
N ALA A 28 19.95 -14.26 -12.47
CA ALA A 28 18.87 -14.55 -11.53
C ALA A 28 19.09 -13.95 -10.13
N SER A 29 20.32 -13.98 -9.62
CA SER A 29 20.63 -13.43 -8.29
C SER A 29 20.40 -11.92 -8.22
N GLU A 30 20.54 -11.19 -9.32
CA GLU A 30 20.20 -9.77 -9.41
C GLU A 30 18.70 -9.53 -9.40
N ALA A 31 17.96 -10.23 -10.25
CA ALA A 31 16.51 -10.15 -10.32
C ALA A 31 15.85 -10.48 -8.97
N ILE A 32 16.28 -11.54 -8.30
CA ILE A 32 15.76 -11.94 -6.99
C ILE A 32 16.07 -10.90 -5.92
N ARG A 33 17.27 -10.29 -5.93
CA ARG A 33 17.60 -9.21 -5.00
C ARG A 33 16.69 -8.01 -5.20
N ASP A 34 16.39 -7.65 -6.45
CA ASP A 34 15.49 -6.52 -6.72
C ASP A 34 14.04 -6.83 -6.32
N ALA A 35 13.55 -8.03 -6.62
CA ALA A 35 12.25 -8.51 -6.17
C ALA A 35 12.11 -8.46 -4.64
N LEU A 36 13.16 -8.82 -3.90
CA LEU A 36 13.20 -8.72 -2.43
C LEU A 36 13.17 -7.27 -1.95
N ARG A 37 13.86 -6.33 -2.62
CA ARG A 37 13.77 -4.90 -2.30
C ARG A 37 12.37 -4.37 -2.52
N ALA A 38 11.73 -4.76 -3.61
CA ALA A 38 10.35 -4.39 -3.90
C ALA A 38 9.38 -4.93 -2.83
N LEU A 39 9.56 -6.18 -2.39
CA LEU A 39 8.79 -6.76 -1.28
C LEU A 39 9.00 -5.99 0.03
N GLN A 40 10.24 -5.66 0.37
CA GLN A 40 10.56 -4.88 1.57
C GLN A 40 9.97 -3.46 1.52
N LYS A 41 9.94 -2.84 0.34
CA LYS A 41 9.31 -1.53 0.14
C LYS A 41 7.81 -1.61 0.37
N ARG A 42 7.11 -2.57 -0.25
CA ARG A 42 5.67 -2.78 -0.04
C ARG A 42 5.33 -3.00 1.42
N ARG A 43 6.06 -3.88 2.13
CA ARG A 43 5.85 -4.11 3.57
C ARG A 43 6.04 -2.85 4.41
N ARG A 44 7.01 -1.99 4.08
CA ARG A 44 7.21 -0.71 4.77
C ARG A 44 6.05 0.26 4.50
N GLU A 45 5.60 0.36 3.26
CA GLU A 45 4.45 1.19 2.90
C GLU A 45 3.18 0.73 3.61
N ASP A 46 2.91 -0.56 3.65
CA ASP A 46 1.73 -1.12 4.31
C ASP A 46 1.77 -0.88 5.83
N ALA A 47 2.94 -1.03 6.45
CA ALA A 47 3.12 -0.70 7.86
C ALA A 47 2.85 0.79 8.16
N LEU A 48 3.32 1.69 7.29
CA LEU A 48 3.06 3.12 7.42
C LEU A 48 1.58 3.47 7.20
N ARG A 49 0.93 2.88 6.20
CA ARG A 49 -0.52 3.03 5.97
C ARG A 49 -1.32 2.57 7.18
N LEU A 50 -1.00 1.40 7.74
CA LEU A 50 -1.66 0.88 8.93
C LEU A 50 -1.47 1.80 10.14
N LYS A 51 -0.26 2.33 10.33
CA LYS A 51 0.01 3.31 11.40
C LYS A 51 -0.83 4.58 11.23
N ALA A 52 -0.92 5.11 10.01
CA ALA A 52 -1.74 6.28 9.71
C ALA A 52 -3.23 6.03 9.95
N LEU A 53 -3.75 4.88 9.49
CA LEU A 53 -5.15 4.49 9.73
C LEU A 53 -5.46 4.39 11.22
N ARG A 54 -4.58 3.76 12.01
CA ARG A 54 -4.75 3.67 13.47
C ARG A 54 -4.74 5.05 14.14
N ALA A 55 -3.89 5.97 13.68
CA ALA A 55 -3.86 7.33 14.19
C ALA A 55 -5.17 8.08 13.88
N MET A 56 -5.65 8.03 12.63
CA MET A 56 -6.92 8.67 12.25
C MET A 56 -8.12 8.10 13.00
N ILE A 57 -8.16 6.78 13.24
CA ILE A 57 -9.20 6.16 14.07
C ILE A 57 -9.10 6.69 15.50
N GLY A 58 -7.89 6.73 16.08
CA GLY A 58 -7.68 7.25 17.44
C GLY A 58 -8.10 8.71 17.58
N GLU A 59 -7.81 9.55 16.58
CA GLU A 59 -8.26 10.94 16.51
C GLU A 59 -9.80 11.02 16.47
N GLY A 60 -10.45 10.19 15.65
CA GLY A 60 -11.90 10.11 15.56
C GLY A 60 -12.56 9.67 16.87
N VAL A 61 -12.04 8.63 17.52
CA VAL A 61 -12.55 8.18 18.84
C VAL A 61 -12.39 9.29 19.88
N ALA A 62 -11.23 9.95 19.94
CA ALA A 62 -11.02 11.05 20.87
C ALA A 62 -11.94 12.25 20.59
N ALA A 63 -12.32 12.49 19.32
CA ALA A 63 -13.32 13.50 18.97
C ALA A 63 -14.71 13.13 19.50
N LEU A 64 -15.12 11.86 19.36
CA LEU A 64 -16.38 11.37 19.92
C LEU A 64 -16.43 11.54 21.45
N ASP A 65 -15.35 11.20 22.15
CA ASP A 65 -15.26 11.32 23.61
C ASP A 65 -15.41 12.77 24.11
N ARG A 66 -15.01 13.75 23.28
CA ARG A 66 -15.15 15.19 23.59
C ARG A 66 -16.48 15.80 23.14
N GLY A 67 -17.33 15.03 22.46
CA GLY A 67 -18.55 15.56 21.85
C GLY A 67 -18.32 16.31 20.53
N ASP A 68 -17.14 16.17 19.92
CA ASP A 68 -16.79 16.81 18.64
C ASP A 68 -17.37 16.00 17.46
N TYR A 69 -18.69 15.87 17.40
CA TYR A 69 -19.42 15.19 16.33
C TYR A 69 -20.71 15.93 15.98
N VAL A 70 -21.30 15.56 14.84
CA VAL A 70 -22.59 16.05 14.38
C VAL A 70 -23.51 14.84 14.26
N GLU A 71 -24.68 14.90 14.88
CA GLU A 71 -25.74 13.92 14.67
C GLU A 71 -26.42 14.20 13.33
N VAL A 72 -26.61 13.16 12.54
CA VAL A 72 -27.21 13.25 11.21
C VAL A 72 -28.25 12.16 11.11
N GLU A 73 -29.48 12.54 10.74
CA GLU A 73 -30.56 11.61 10.49
C GLU A 73 -30.26 10.77 9.23
N ASP A 74 -30.72 9.52 9.20
CA ASP A 74 -30.43 8.59 8.10
C ASP A 74 -30.90 9.13 6.73
N SER A 75 -32.03 9.85 6.72
CA SER A 75 -32.56 10.52 5.52
C SER A 75 -31.67 11.65 5.00
N GLU A 76 -30.80 12.21 5.83
CA GLU A 76 -29.92 13.34 5.51
C GLU A 76 -28.46 12.91 5.27
N LEU A 77 -28.11 11.66 5.61
CA LEU A 77 -26.75 11.12 5.57
C LEU A 77 -26.10 11.28 4.20
N ASP A 78 -26.79 10.92 3.12
CA ASP A 78 -26.27 11.04 1.75
C ASP A 78 -25.95 12.49 1.36
N GLY A 79 -26.79 13.44 1.80
CA GLY A 79 -26.59 14.87 1.56
C GLY A 79 -25.39 15.40 2.34
N PHE A 80 -25.28 14.99 3.61
CA PHE A 80 -24.16 15.34 4.49
C PHE A 80 -22.83 14.77 3.97
N MET A 81 -22.78 13.51 3.55
CA MET A 81 -21.58 12.89 2.98
C MET A 81 -21.10 13.62 1.72
N ARG A 82 -22.02 14.08 0.87
CA ARG A 82 -21.68 14.89 -0.31
C ARG A 82 -21.12 16.26 0.07
N SER A 83 -21.65 16.91 1.11
CA SER A 83 -21.16 18.21 1.57
C SER A 83 -19.77 18.14 2.21
N LEU A 84 -19.44 17.00 2.85
CA LEU A 84 -18.11 16.73 3.42
C LEU A 84 -17.03 16.45 2.38
N THR A 85 -17.39 16.12 1.13
CA THR A 85 -16.41 15.83 0.09
C THR A 85 -15.88 17.15 -0.48
N PRO A 86 -14.63 17.57 -0.23
CA PRO A 86 -14.11 18.75 -0.91
C PRO A 86 -14.00 18.42 -2.40
N ALA A 87 -14.43 19.33 -3.27
CA ALA A 87 -14.21 19.21 -4.71
C ALA A 87 -12.74 18.83 -4.95
N ARG A 88 -12.50 17.60 -5.43
CA ARG A 88 -11.17 17.04 -5.72
C ARG A 88 -10.28 18.14 -6.30
N ARG A 89 -9.31 18.66 -5.53
CA ARG A 89 -8.24 19.50 -6.07
C ARG A 89 -7.55 18.66 -7.13
N LYS A 90 -7.76 19.01 -8.41
CA LYS A 90 -7.09 18.40 -9.55
C LYS A 90 -5.58 18.41 -9.24
N ARG A 91 -4.95 17.22 -9.16
CA ARG A 91 -3.49 17.14 -9.10
C ARG A 91 -2.94 17.84 -10.34
N PRO A 92 -2.09 18.88 -10.19
CA PRO A 92 -1.39 19.44 -11.34
C PRO A 92 -0.50 18.34 -11.93
N ARG A 93 -0.46 18.30 -13.27
CA ARG A 93 0.39 17.38 -14.04
C ARG A 93 1.86 17.68 -13.82
#